data_AF-R4SYF4-F1
#
_entry.id   AF-R4SYF4-F1
#
_cell.length_a   1.000
_cell.length_b   1.000
_cell.length_c   1.000
_cell.angle_alpha   90.00
_cell.angle_beta   90.00
_cell.angle_gamma   90.00
#
_symmetry.space_group_name_H-M   'P 1'
#
loop_
_entity.id
_entity.type
_entity.pdbx_description
1 polymer ?
#
loop_
_entity_poly.entity_id
_entity_poly.type
_entity_poly.pdbx_seq_one_letter_code
_entity_poly.pdbx_strand_id
1 'polypeptide(L)'
;MPQDPNDRRALDIGAYSDSITDIELRDAVADVAALLSLHGNVIRDLDARRSRWRPGRRSPHPDIVLSAAGRRPQWTRSANPEVTLPVATTARGRTLAVRLTARPGLGHTLLDLARIIDADMAPERRG
;
A
#
# COMPACT_ATOMS: atom_id res chain seq x y z
N MET A 1 -18.31 -25.50 -10.44
CA MET A 1 -16.99 -25.07 -10.93
C MET A 1 -16.18 -24.62 -9.73
N PRO A 2 -15.10 -25.32 -9.35
CA PRO A 2 -14.20 -24.78 -8.32
C PRO A 2 -13.47 -23.58 -8.93
N GLN A 3 -13.57 -22.42 -8.28
CA GLN A 3 -12.77 -21.27 -8.66
C GLN A 3 -11.31 -21.58 -8.32
N ASP A 4 -10.43 -21.45 -9.30
CA ASP A 4 -8.99 -21.59 -9.11
C ASP A 4 -8.56 -20.55 -8.05
N PRO A 5 -7.88 -20.91 -6.95
CA PRO A 5 -7.44 -19.95 -5.95
C PRO A 5 -6.49 -18.88 -6.52
N ASN A 6 -5.97 -19.11 -7.73
CA ASN A 6 -5.13 -18.19 -8.48
C ASN A 6 -5.92 -17.19 -9.35
N ASP A 7 -7.25 -17.26 -9.39
CA ASP A 7 -8.11 -16.35 -10.14
C ASP A 7 -8.33 -15.01 -9.40
N ARG A 8 -7.31 -14.56 -8.65
CA ARG A 8 -7.30 -13.21 -8.08
C ARG A 8 -7.03 -12.23 -9.21
N ARG A 9 -8.07 -11.47 -9.57
CA ARG A 9 -7.94 -10.27 -10.40
C ARG A 9 -6.80 -9.40 -9.85
N ALA A 10 -5.85 -9.05 -10.71
CA ALA A 10 -4.79 -8.10 -10.38
C ALA A 10 -5.38 -6.79 -9.85
N LEU A 11 -4.92 -6.35 -8.68
CA LEU A 11 -5.39 -5.12 -8.04
C LEU A 11 -4.60 -3.93 -8.57
N ASP A 12 -5.29 -2.81 -8.74
CA ASP A 12 -4.67 -1.52 -9.00
C ASP A 12 -4.31 -0.85 -7.67
N ILE A 13 -3.02 -0.82 -7.34
CA ILE A 13 -2.50 -0.26 -6.09
C ILE A 13 -1.80 1.06 -6.36
N GLY A 14 -2.30 2.12 -5.74
CA GLY A 14 -1.69 3.44 -5.78
C GLY A 14 -0.74 3.67 -4.61
N ALA A 15 0.54 3.93 -4.87
CA ALA A 15 1.54 4.21 -3.85
C ALA A 15 1.83 5.72 -3.73
N TYR A 16 1.98 6.20 -2.50
CA TYR A 16 2.47 7.55 -2.20
C TYR A 16 3.88 7.46 -1.60
N SER A 17 4.91 7.39 -2.46
CA SER A 17 6.31 7.30 -2.04
C SER A 17 7.02 8.66 -2.03
N ASP A 18 6.95 9.42 -3.12
CA ASP A 18 7.83 10.57 -3.36
C ASP A 18 7.52 11.78 -2.48
N SER A 19 6.31 11.81 -1.93
CA SER A 19 5.88 12.83 -0.99
C SER A 19 6.17 12.51 0.48
N ILE A 20 6.90 11.42 0.74
CA ILE A 20 7.47 11.07 2.04
C ILE A 20 8.88 11.65 2.13
N THR A 21 9.10 12.55 3.09
CA THR A 21 10.41 13.21 3.31
C THR A 21 11.39 12.32 4.07
N ASP A 22 10.88 11.42 4.91
CA ASP A 22 11.69 10.44 5.65
C ASP A 22 12.15 9.34 4.70
N ILE A 23 13.46 9.28 4.44
CA ILE A 23 14.06 8.37 3.45
C ILE A 23 13.81 6.91 3.83
N GLU A 24 14.02 6.54 5.09
CA GLU A 24 13.84 5.15 5.54
C GLU A 24 12.37 4.70 5.36
N LEU A 25 11.43 5.59 5.64
CA LEU A 25 10.01 5.32 5.47
C LEU A 25 9.57 5.28 4.00
N ARG A 26 10.18 6.12 3.15
CA ARG A 26 9.96 6.10 1.70
C ARG A 26 10.43 4.78 1.11
N ASP A 27 11.61 4.32 1.50
CA ASP A 27 12.20 3.08 1.02
C ASP A 27 11.35 1.89 1.48
N ALA A 28 10.91 1.87 2.75
CA ALA A 28 9.97 0.85 3.24
C ALA A 28 8.64 0.81 2.45
N VAL A 29 8.11 1.96 2.02
CA VAL A 29 6.93 2.00 1.15
C VAL A 29 7.24 1.44 -0.24
N ALA A 30 8.42 1.76 -0.80
CA ALA A 30 8.84 1.25 -2.09
C ALA A 30 9.04 -0.28 -2.07
N ASP A 31 9.63 -0.82 -1.00
CA ASP A 31 9.84 -2.27 -0.80
C ASP A 31 8.50 -3.03 -0.73
N VAL A 32 7.53 -2.48 0.03
CA VAL A 32 6.18 -3.06 0.06
C VAL A 32 5.51 -3.00 -1.31
N ALA A 33 5.70 -1.93 -2.08
CA ALA A 33 5.15 -1.84 -3.42
C ALA A 33 5.79 -2.89 -4.35
N ALA A 34 7.10 -3.08 -4.27
CA ALA A 34 7.83 -4.10 -5.02
C ALA A 34 7.33 -5.51 -4.67
N LEU A 35 7.18 -5.83 -3.37
CA LEU A 35 6.63 -7.09 -2.90
C LEU A 35 5.24 -7.35 -3.49
N LEU A 36 4.34 -6.37 -3.44
CA LEU A 36 2.98 -6.52 -3.97
C LEU A 36 2.97 -6.65 -5.50
N SER A 37 3.91 -6.00 -6.20
CA SER A 37 4.10 -6.18 -7.64
C SER A 37 4.54 -7.60 -8.00
N LEU A 38 5.45 -8.19 -7.22
CA LEU A 38 5.88 -9.59 -7.38
C LEU A 38 4.72 -10.57 -7.18
N HIS A 39 3.74 -10.21 -6.36
CA HIS A 39 2.49 -10.95 -6.17
C HIS A 39 1.42 -10.68 -7.26
N GLY A 40 1.81 -10.07 -8.38
CA GLY A 40 0.94 -9.88 -9.55
C GLY A 40 0.02 -8.66 -9.49
N ASN A 41 0.24 -7.74 -8.56
CA ASN A 41 -0.53 -6.50 -8.49
C ASN A 41 0.07 -5.40 -9.36
N VAL A 42 -0.76 -4.48 -9.85
CA VAL A 42 -0.32 -3.34 -10.63
C VAL A 42 -0.02 -2.17 -9.69
N ILE A 43 1.22 -1.71 -9.67
CA ILE A 43 1.64 -0.56 -8.84
C ILE A 43 1.66 0.70 -9.69
N ARG A 44 1.01 1.75 -9.18
CA ARG A 44 1.06 3.10 -9.77
C ARG A 44 1.53 4.09 -8.73
N ASP A 45 2.57 4.84 -9.07
CA ASP A 45 2.95 5.99 -8.28
C ASP A 45 1.93 7.12 -8.45
N LEU A 46 1.34 7.55 -7.33
CA LEU A 46 0.36 8.61 -7.27
C LEU A 46 1.02 10.00 -7.19
N ASP A 47 2.30 10.09 -6.86
CA ASP A 47 3.05 11.35 -6.77
C ASP A 47 3.63 11.77 -8.13
N ALA A 48 4.04 10.82 -9.00
CA ALA A 48 4.50 11.06 -10.37
C ALA A 48 3.53 11.91 -11.23
N ARG A 49 2.25 11.96 -10.87
CA ARG A 49 1.23 12.64 -11.67
C ARG A 49 1.06 14.12 -11.40
N ARG A 50 1.64 14.72 -10.35
CA ARG A 50 1.51 16.19 -10.10
C ARG A 50 1.91 17.06 -11.31
N SER A 51 2.72 16.56 -12.24
CA SER A 51 3.18 17.29 -13.43
C SER A 51 2.24 17.26 -14.66
N ARG A 52 1.25 16.35 -14.77
CA ARG A 52 0.44 16.20 -16.00
C ARG A 52 -1.09 16.12 -15.80
N TRP A 53 -1.62 16.71 -14.72
CA TRP A 53 -3.08 16.78 -14.53
C TRP A 53 -3.71 17.73 -15.55
N ARG A 54 -4.30 17.17 -16.61
CA ARG A 54 -5.32 17.89 -17.39
C ARG A 54 -6.58 18.03 -16.53
N PRO A 55 -7.10 19.25 -16.32
CA PRO A 55 -8.39 19.45 -15.66
C PRO A 55 -9.47 18.68 -16.45
N GLY A 56 -10.20 17.77 -15.81
CA GLY A 56 -11.39 17.14 -16.39
C GLY A 56 -11.41 15.62 -16.48
N ARG A 57 -10.28 14.90 -16.36
CA ARG A 57 -10.30 13.44 -16.17
C ARG A 57 -10.13 13.11 -14.69
N ARG A 58 -11.19 12.58 -14.05
CA ARG A 58 -11.08 11.93 -12.74
C ARG A 58 -9.98 10.89 -12.84
N SER A 59 -8.87 11.07 -12.12
CA SER A 59 -7.85 10.03 -12.04
C SER A 59 -8.52 8.75 -11.53
N PRO A 60 -8.27 7.58 -12.14
CA PRO A 60 -8.87 6.34 -11.67
C PRO A 60 -8.51 6.17 -10.20
N HIS A 61 -9.51 6.04 -9.33
CA HIS A 61 -9.26 5.72 -7.94
C HIS A 61 -8.73 4.29 -7.88
N PRO A 62 -7.49 4.07 -7.39
CA PRO A 62 -6.95 2.72 -7.25
C PRO A 62 -7.83 1.91 -6.30
N ASP A 63 -7.77 0.59 -6.43
CA ASP A 63 -8.49 -0.35 -5.58
C ASP A 63 -7.97 -0.27 -4.14
N ILE A 64 -6.65 -0.12 -3.99
CA ILE A 64 -5.95 0.01 -2.72
C ILE A 64 -4.94 1.15 -2.80
N VAL A 65 -4.78 1.86 -1.69
CA VAL A 65 -3.73 2.86 -1.52
C VAL A 65 -2.70 2.34 -0.53
N LEU A 66 -1.43 2.42 -0.94
CA LEU A 66 -0.27 2.22 -0.08
C LEU A 66 0.32 3.59 0.31
N SER A 67 0.56 3.79 1.59
CA SER A 67 1.08 5.05 2.13
C SER A 67 1.86 4.82 3.42
N ALA A 68 2.68 5.78 3.81
CA ALA A 68 3.24 5.84 5.17
C ALA A 68 2.13 5.89 6.25
N ALA A 69 2.35 5.18 7.36
CA ALA A 69 1.51 5.34 8.55
C ALA A 69 1.49 6.81 9.00
N GLY A 70 0.30 7.36 9.22
CA GLY A 70 0.10 8.78 9.58
C GLY A 70 -0.21 9.73 8.42
N ARG A 71 0.01 9.34 7.15
CA ARG A 71 -0.26 10.21 6.00
C ARG A 71 -1.55 9.83 5.27
N ARG A 72 -2.71 10.34 5.65
CA ARG A 72 -4.01 9.95 5.03
C ARG A 72 -4.36 10.80 3.80
N PRO A 73 -4.39 10.21 2.59
CA PRO A 73 -4.81 10.93 1.38
C PRO A 73 -6.23 11.47 1.49
N GLN A 74 -6.51 12.61 0.86
CA GLN A 74 -7.78 13.32 1.07
C GLN A 74 -9.03 12.52 0.70
N TRP A 75 -8.97 11.70 -0.36
CA TRP A 75 -10.10 10.90 -0.82
C TRP A 75 -10.32 9.63 0.01
N THR A 76 -9.35 9.23 0.84
CA THR A 76 -9.48 8.12 1.79
C THR A 76 -9.96 8.58 3.18
N ARG A 77 -10.34 9.86 3.33
CA ARG A 77 -10.88 10.43 4.59
C ARG A 77 -12.27 9.90 4.96
N SER A 78 -12.98 9.26 4.03
CA SER A 78 -14.20 8.49 4.32
C SER A 78 -13.88 7.19 5.08
N ALA A 79 -14.90 6.54 5.67
CA ALA A 79 -14.79 5.28 6.42
C ALA A 79 -14.45 4.07 5.51
N ASN A 80 -13.27 4.12 4.91
CA ASN A 80 -12.72 3.05 4.10
C ASN A 80 -12.02 2.03 5.00
N PRO A 81 -12.07 0.73 4.67
CA PRO A 81 -11.26 -0.28 5.35
C PRO A 81 -9.78 0.06 5.26
N GLU A 82 -9.07 0.01 6.39
CA GLU A 82 -7.64 0.27 6.46
C GLU A 82 -6.93 -0.69 7.42
N VAL A 83 -5.68 -1.02 7.09
CA VAL A 83 -4.78 -1.81 7.93
C VAL A 83 -3.44 -1.11 7.97
N THR A 84 -2.86 -0.99 9.16
CA THR A 84 -1.50 -0.48 9.36
C THR A 84 -0.61 -1.62 9.82
N LEU A 85 0.53 -1.80 9.16
CA LEU A 85 1.45 -2.92 9.40
C LEU A 85 2.86 -2.39 9.66
N PRO A 86 3.55 -2.89 10.70
CA PRO A 86 4.98 -2.70 10.82
C PRO A 86 5.69 -3.51 9.74
N VAL A 87 6.68 -2.93 9.06
CA VAL A 87 7.36 -3.57 7.91
C VAL A 87 8.88 -3.55 7.99
N ALA A 88 9.43 -2.80 8.96
CA ALA A 88 10.86 -2.75 9.18
C ALA A 88 11.16 -2.14 10.55
N THR A 89 12.40 -2.28 10.99
CA THR A 89 12.95 -1.53 12.11
C THR A 89 14.22 -0.84 11.65
N THR A 90 14.34 0.47 11.90
CA THR A 90 15.52 1.24 11.53
C THR A 90 16.73 0.82 12.37
N ALA A 91 17.93 1.21 11.94
CA ALA A 91 19.16 0.97 12.71
C ALA A 91 19.12 1.55 14.14
N ARG A 92 18.27 2.56 14.38
CA ARG A 92 18.06 3.19 15.70
C ARG A 92 16.93 2.54 16.51
N GLY A 93 16.37 1.42 16.06
CA GLY A 93 15.30 0.71 16.75
C GLY A 93 13.90 1.30 16.56
N ARG A 94 13.71 2.23 15.62
CA ARG A 94 12.38 2.79 15.31
C ARG A 94 11.62 1.85 14.38
N THR A 95 10.41 1.45 14.75
CA THR A 95 9.54 0.68 13.85
C THR A 95 9.02 1.55 12.70
N LEU A 96 9.22 1.09 11.47
CA LEU A 96 8.61 1.68 10.28
C LEU A 96 7.30 0.94 10.00
N ALA A 97 6.25 1.71 9.70
CA ALA A 97 4.93 1.16 9.42
C ALA A 97 4.32 1.80 8.17
N VAL A 98 3.61 0.96 7.42
CA VAL A 98 2.85 1.38 6.23
C VAL A 98 1.37 1.19 6.50
N ARG A 99 0.55 1.93 5.77
CA ARG A 99 -0.91 1.80 5.78
C ARG A 99 -1.41 1.45 4.40
N LEU A 100 -2.21 0.39 4.36
CA LEU A 100 -3.06 0.04 3.24
C LEU A 100 -4.47 0.56 3.51
N THR A 101 -5.05 1.27 2.54
CA THR A 101 -6.45 1.70 2.59
C THR A 101 -7.17 1.21 1.35
N ALA A 102 -8.19 0.38 1.53
CA ALA A 102 -8.93 -0.23 0.42
C ALA A 102 -10.21 0.54 0.11
N ARG A 103 -10.68 0.43 -1.13
CA ARG A 103 -12.04 0.87 -1.47
C ARG A 103 -13.10 0.03 -0.71
N PRO A 104 -14.30 0.59 -0.47
CA PRO A 104 -15.40 -0.16 0.10
C PRO A 104 -15.67 -1.46 -0.68
N GLY A 105 -15.89 -2.57 0.04
CA GLY A 105 -16.10 -3.90 -0.53
C GLY A 105 -14.85 -4.78 -0.66
N LEU A 106 -13.64 -4.23 -0.48
CA LEU A 106 -12.38 -4.96 -0.60
C LEU A 106 -11.75 -5.36 0.75
N GLY A 107 -12.54 -5.44 1.82
CA GLY A 107 -12.03 -5.73 3.17
C GLY A 107 -11.28 -7.05 3.29
N HIS A 108 -11.79 -8.13 2.70
CA HIS A 108 -11.10 -9.44 2.71
C HIS A 108 -9.80 -9.40 1.92
N THR A 109 -9.82 -8.78 0.73
CA THR A 109 -8.63 -8.60 -0.10
C THR A 109 -7.56 -7.78 0.62
N LEU A 110 -7.95 -6.74 1.35
CA LEU A 110 -7.05 -5.93 2.18
C LEU A 110 -6.35 -6.79 3.25
N LEU A 111 -7.09 -7.68 3.92
CA LEU A 111 -6.52 -8.61 4.90
C LEU A 111 -5.59 -9.64 4.26
N ASP A 112 -5.92 -10.13 3.06
CA ASP A 112 -5.05 -11.06 2.33
C ASP A 112 -3.73 -10.41 1.93
N LEU A 113 -3.75 -9.17 1.44
CA LEU A 113 -2.52 -8.40 1.18
C LEU A 113 -1.75 -8.14 2.48
N ALA A 114 -2.45 -7.83 3.57
CA ALA A 114 -1.81 -7.61 4.85
C ALA A 114 -1.05 -8.85 5.34
N ARG A 115 -1.60 -10.05 5.13
CA ARG A 115 -0.93 -11.32 5.46
C ARG A 115 0.32 -11.55 4.60
N ILE A 116 0.27 -11.22 3.31
CA ILE A 116 1.43 -11.32 2.43
C ILE A 116 2.56 -10.42 2.93
N ILE A 117 2.24 -9.17 3.27
CA ILE A 117 3.23 -8.21 3.78
C ILE A 117 3.78 -8.67 5.13
N ASP A 118 2.92 -9.08 6.06
CA ASP A 118 3.33 -9.54 7.39
C ASP A 118 4.24 -10.79 7.31
N ALA A 119 3.95 -11.72 6.40
CA ALA A 119 4.76 -12.92 6.22
C ALA A 119 6.19 -12.65 5.72
N ASP A 120 6.38 -11.60 4.92
CA ASP A 120 7.66 -11.31 4.25
C ASP A 120 8.46 -10.19 4.94
N MET A 121 7.76 -9.22 5.54
CA MET A 121 8.33 -7.95 5.99
C MET A 121 8.13 -7.68 7.48
N ALA A 122 7.46 -8.54 8.26
CA ALA A 122 7.29 -8.28 9.69
C ALA A 122 8.66 -8.15 10.38
N PRO A 123 8.90 -7.09 11.19
CA PRO A 123 10.16 -6.95 11.88
C PRO A 123 10.34 -8.08 12.89
N GLU A 124 11.57 -8.58 13.01
CA GLU A 124 11.91 -9.59 14.02
C GLU A 124 11.46 -9.12 15.40
N ARG A 125 10.59 -9.92 16.03
CA ARG A 125 10.20 -9.69 17.42
C ARG A 125 11.40 -10.04 18.31
N ARG A 126 12.23 -9.04 18.61
CA ARG A 126 13.24 -9.19 19.67
C ARG A 126 12.49 -9.37 21.00
N GLY A 127 12.47 -10.61 21.49
CA GLY A 127 12.07 -10.98 22.85
C GLY A 127 13.15 -10.65 23.87
#